data_AF-A0A7S2D9S4-F1
#
_entry.id   AF-A0A7S2D9S4-F1
#
_cell.length_a   1.000
_cell.length_b   1.000
_cell.length_c   1.000
_cell.angle_alpha   90.00
_cell.angle_beta   90.00
_cell.angle_gamma   90.00
#
_symmetry.space_group_name_H-M   'P 1'
#
loop_
_entity.id
_entity.type
_entity.pdbx_description
1 polymer ?
#
loop_
_entity_poly.entity_id
_entity_poly.type
_entity_poly.pdbx_seq_one_letter_code
_entity_poly.pdbx_strand_id
1 'polypeptide(L)'
;SDYSSSSFSSCEIASKFCDEIVSNSKVRSVKQADEDANDSLLVQLRSVTEELSKKGTDQNRHAISILAQAVCSPDIIENNLVAATIRLTGLKRNTVIDACTSNAARTKGNTSNMPSISQQKSKRRRRSTVRDEAFYYELIHESCPLVELDRSKKTRWKGKKVKIGRSNSEHNSTCMPHIRHGTKNDIVSWVLGSEELNGHKQQHPDCSASPLLIQSCICDCIKEAKTGECVCPVCYDFEHRLKIFNTGISELREQRSCSCCPTDSIFVGATKSPVAFKKAVCCEKAEFNGLQLPHNPGFTPKFTAFKCVVDCKLPPHKDANICNKCGLKGIVPRGCPIMESLSSKAVSWNKRVETPYKTKKDEWSTKTILREHNGLLSELWDEIIGSQRHYLYHTWAISYIRWQFKLDIATFDPAKHILVLVDFASQFEMHAEVKGTCEIGQKCNEYVCLVLHSPEETEIGSGARKVTCDYVRIWSTAGTSAEFHHQALRDIHARYHMFLPLLEEIHVWSDGDSSTYKGSPNF
;
A
#
# COMPACT_ATOMS: atom_id res chain seq x y z
N SER A 1 -42.41 59.64 12.73
CA SER A 1 -42.73 60.65 13.75
C SER A 1 -41.73 60.53 14.89
N ASP A 2 -40.58 61.15 14.63
CA ASP A 2 -39.78 62.04 15.48
C ASP A 2 -39.62 61.78 16.98
N TYR A 3 -38.36 61.69 17.38
CA TYR A 3 -37.83 62.38 18.56
C TYR A 3 -36.39 62.83 18.28
N SER A 4 -36.12 64.12 18.49
CA SER A 4 -34.80 64.75 18.32
C SER A 4 -34.49 65.78 19.40
N SER A 5 -33.21 65.78 19.82
CA SER A 5 -32.39 66.93 20.26
C SER A 5 -32.69 67.56 21.63
N SER A 6 -31.79 68.22 22.37
CA SER A 6 -30.32 68.42 22.40
C SER A 6 -29.99 69.34 23.59
N SER A 7 -28.73 69.43 24.04
CA SER A 7 -28.22 70.63 24.73
C SER A 7 -26.67 70.78 24.61
N PHE A 8 -26.25 72.04 24.36
CA PHE A 8 -24.89 72.61 24.34
C PHE A 8 -24.38 72.91 25.78
N SER A 9 -23.11 73.18 26.12
CA SER A 9 -22.24 74.32 25.73
C SER A 9 -20.89 74.27 26.49
N SER A 10 -19.78 74.73 25.88
CA SER A 10 -19.00 75.91 26.33
C SER A 10 -17.52 75.87 25.89
N CYS A 11 -17.05 77.06 25.49
CA CYS A 11 -15.84 77.37 24.76
C CYS A 11 -15.02 78.33 25.64
N GLU A 12 -13.86 77.91 26.17
CA GLU A 12 -13.01 78.79 27.01
C GLU A 12 -11.49 78.51 26.93
N ILE A 13 -11.02 77.60 26.06
CA ILE A 13 -9.61 77.15 26.05
C ILE A 13 -8.80 77.70 24.85
N ALA A 14 -9.43 78.35 23.87
CA ALA A 14 -8.81 78.58 22.56
C ALA A 14 -7.82 79.77 22.47
N SER A 15 -7.68 80.63 23.49
CA SER A 15 -6.89 81.88 23.34
C SER A 15 -5.43 81.76 23.80
N LYS A 16 -5.10 80.89 24.76
CA LYS A 16 -3.72 80.75 25.28
C LYS A 16 -2.85 79.75 24.50
N PHE A 17 -3.42 79.00 23.56
CA PHE A 17 -2.72 77.96 22.81
C PHE A 17 -2.05 78.48 21.52
N CYS A 18 -2.38 79.69 21.07
CA CYS A 18 -1.87 80.23 19.81
C CYS A 18 -0.43 80.77 19.90
N ASP A 19 0.02 81.19 21.08
CA ASP A 19 1.37 81.77 21.25
C ASP A 19 2.46 80.72 21.55
N GLU A 20 2.08 79.51 21.97
CA GLU A 20 3.02 78.41 22.26
C GLU A 20 3.28 77.50 21.03
N ILE A 21 2.47 77.64 19.97
CA ILE A 21 2.64 76.89 18.71
C ILE A 21 3.72 77.52 17.81
N VAL A 22 4.09 78.80 18.02
CA VAL A 22 5.02 79.51 17.12
C VAL A 22 6.50 79.23 17.44
N SER A 23 6.83 78.66 18.61
CA SER A 23 8.22 78.45 19.04
C SER A 23 8.79 77.03 18.84
N ASN A 24 8.08 76.10 18.20
CA ASN A 24 8.58 74.73 17.97
C ASN A 24 8.56 74.22 16.52
N SER A 25 8.29 75.09 15.55
CA SER A 25 8.56 74.78 14.14
C SER A 25 10.05 74.95 13.85
N LYS A 26 10.89 74.01 14.31
CA LYS A 26 12.15 73.75 13.60
C LYS A 26 11.76 73.38 12.18
N VAL A 27 11.86 74.34 11.27
CA VAL A 27 11.76 74.10 9.82
C VAL A 27 12.88 73.12 9.52
N ARG A 28 12.55 71.82 9.51
CA ARG A 28 13.50 70.77 9.12
C ARG A 28 13.89 71.10 7.69
N SER A 29 15.20 71.09 7.42
CA SER A 29 15.63 71.12 6.02
C SER A 29 14.98 69.91 5.33
N VAL A 30 14.58 70.08 4.06
CA VAL A 30 13.96 69.00 3.27
C VAL A 30 14.81 67.73 3.33
N LYS A 31 16.14 67.88 3.28
CA LYS A 31 17.10 66.79 3.41
C LYS A 31 17.00 66.03 4.74
N GLN A 32 16.85 66.74 5.86
CA GLN A 32 16.70 66.09 7.17
C GLN A 32 15.36 65.36 7.28
N ALA A 33 14.29 65.93 6.72
CA ALA A 33 12.99 65.28 6.70
C ALA A 33 12.99 63.99 5.84
N ASP A 34 13.69 64.01 4.70
CA ASP A 34 13.86 62.84 3.83
C ASP A 34 14.70 61.73 4.48
N GLU A 35 15.78 62.10 5.19
CA GLU A 35 16.61 61.16 5.95
C GLU A 35 15.81 60.49 7.08
N ASP A 36 15.08 61.29 7.88
CA ASP A 36 14.23 60.78 8.97
C ASP A 36 13.12 59.83 8.44
N ALA A 37 12.57 60.14 7.26
CA ALA A 37 11.56 59.31 6.60
C ALA A 37 12.16 57.99 6.10
N ASN A 38 13.35 58.02 5.49
CA ASN A 38 14.04 56.82 5.02
C ASN A 38 14.38 55.88 6.19
N ASP A 39 14.88 56.42 7.29
CA ASP A 39 15.17 55.65 8.50
C ASP A 39 13.92 54.98 9.06
N SER A 40 12.80 55.72 9.13
CA SER A 40 11.52 55.18 9.58
C SER A 40 11.00 54.04 8.70
N LEU A 41 11.13 54.19 7.37
CA LEU A 41 10.72 53.18 6.40
C LEU A 41 11.57 51.91 6.49
N LEU A 42 12.90 52.05 6.62
CA LEU A 42 13.82 50.92 6.74
C LEU A 42 13.61 50.15 8.05
N VAL A 43 13.35 50.84 9.16
CA VAL A 43 13.01 50.21 10.44
C VAL A 43 11.74 49.37 10.31
N GLN A 44 10.68 49.90 9.67
CA GLN A 44 9.46 49.13 9.44
C GLN A 44 9.68 47.93 8.51
N LEU A 45 10.39 48.13 7.39
CA LEU A 45 10.70 47.06 6.44
C LEU A 45 11.44 45.90 7.11
N ARG A 46 12.39 46.21 7.99
CA ARG A 46 13.13 45.22 8.77
C ARG A 46 12.22 44.45 9.72
N SER A 47 11.36 45.16 10.47
CA SER A 47 10.39 44.54 11.38
C SER A 47 9.49 43.54 10.64
N VAL A 48 8.91 43.94 9.50
CA VAL A 48 8.05 43.08 8.66
C VAL A 48 8.81 41.86 8.15
N THR A 49 10.05 42.06 7.70
CA THR A 49 10.90 40.96 7.19
C THR A 49 11.22 39.95 8.29
N GLU A 50 11.50 40.41 9.52
CA GLU A 50 11.75 39.55 10.68
C GLU A 50 10.48 38.78 11.10
N GLU A 51 9.30 39.41 11.09
CA GLU A 51 8.02 38.73 11.36
C GLU A 51 7.69 37.65 10.35
N LEU A 52 7.84 37.94 9.05
CA LEU A 52 7.59 36.97 7.98
C LEU A 52 8.54 35.78 8.08
N SER A 53 9.78 36.03 8.50
CA SER A 53 10.81 35.01 8.66
C SER A 53 10.53 34.03 9.81
N LYS A 54 9.87 34.46 10.90
CA LYS A 54 9.56 33.62 12.07
C LYS A 54 8.59 32.47 11.76
N LYS A 55 7.62 32.68 10.86
CA LYS A 55 6.53 31.73 10.59
C LYS A 55 6.87 30.69 9.51
N GLY A 56 7.90 30.91 8.69
CA GLY A 56 8.53 29.89 7.83
C GLY A 56 7.70 29.26 6.70
N THR A 57 6.45 29.69 6.47
CA THR A 57 5.55 29.15 5.43
C THR A 57 5.98 29.55 4.01
N ASP A 58 5.57 28.78 2.99
CA ASP A 58 5.86 29.09 1.59
C ASP A 58 5.28 30.44 1.14
N GLN A 59 4.12 30.83 1.69
CA GLN A 59 3.51 32.14 1.44
C GLN A 59 4.40 33.28 1.97
N ASN A 60 5.00 33.11 3.15
CA ASN A 60 5.87 34.13 3.73
C ASN A 60 7.21 34.22 3.00
N ARG A 61 7.76 33.09 2.57
CA ARG A 61 8.97 33.06 1.72
C ARG A 61 8.75 33.80 0.40
N HIS A 62 7.57 33.63 -0.20
CA HIS A 62 7.19 34.34 -1.42
C HIS A 62 7.04 35.86 -1.16
N ALA A 63 6.39 36.27 -0.07
CA ALA A 63 6.28 37.67 0.31
C ALA A 63 7.66 38.33 0.54
N ILE A 64 8.59 37.65 1.21
CA ILE A 64 9.97 38.11 1.39
C ILE A 64 10.69 38.27 0.05
N SER A 65 10.47 37.35 -0.91
CA SER A 65 11.05 37.46 -2.25
C SER A 65 10.54 38.68 -3.01
N ILE A 66 9.24 39.01 -2.88
CA ILE A 66 8.65 40.19 -3.51
C ILE A 66 9.23 41.47 -2.90
N LEU A 67 9.31 41.54 -1.56
CA LEU A 67 9.90 42.67 -0.85
C LEU A 67 11.37 42.88 -1.25
N ALA A 68 12.14 41.80 -1.33
CA ALA A 68 13.55 41.87 -1.75
C ALA A 68 13.69 42.41 -3.18
N GLN A 69 12.85 41.98 -4.11
CA GLN A 69 12.85 42.50 -5.49
C GLN A 69 12.40 43.96 -5.58
N ALA A 70 11.56 44.44 -4.67
CA ALA A 70 11.12 45.83 -4.65
C ALA A 70 12.19 46.80 -4.12
N VAL A 71 13.01 46.34 -3.18
CA VAL A 71 13.96 47.20 -2.44
C VAL A 71 15.40 47.06 -2.95
N CYS A 72 15.76 45.92 -3.57
CA CYS A 72 17.14 45.67 -3.99
C CYS A 72 17.41 46.10 -5.45
N SER A 73 18.25 47.12 -5.65
CA SER A 73 18.80 47.49 -6.96
C SER A 73 20.02 46.65 -7.32
N PRO A 74 20.29 46.36 -8.61
CA PRO A 74 21.56 45.79 -9.07
C PRO A 74 22.81 46.52 -8.52
N ASP A 75 22.71 47.84 -8.35
CA ASP A 75 23.77 48.71 -7.84
C ASP A 75 24.25 48.32 -6.43
N ILE A 76 23.43 47.58 -5.67
CA ILE A 76 23.81 47.09 -4.34
C ILE A 76 24.96 46.08 -4.43
N ILE A 77 24.97 45.24 -5.47
CA ILE A 77 26.08 44.32 -5.72
C ILE A 77 27.27 45.10 -6.29
N GLU A 78 27.03 45.97 -7.28
CA GLU A 78 28.09 46.71 -7.97
C GLU A 78 28.88 47.63 -7.01
N ASN A 79 28.20 48.23 -6.01
CA ASN A 79 28.81 49.08 -5.00
C ASN A 79 29.20 48.35 -3.69
N ASN A 80 29.18 47.01 -3.67
CA ASN A 80 29.51 46.18 -2.49
C ASN A 80 28.67 46.50 -1.23
N LEU A 81 27.41 46.92 -1.39
CA LEU A 81 26.54 47.36 -0.29
C LEU A 81 25.71 46.22 0.34
N VAL A 82 25.86 44.98 -0.10
CA VAL A 82 25.08 43.80 0.35
C VAL A 82 25.03 43.66 1.88
N ALA A 83 26.15 43.90 2.57
CA ALA A 83 26.19 43.79 4.03
C ALA A 83 25.38 44.90 4.73
N ALA A 84 25.36 46.12 4.17
CA ALA A 84 24.56 47.22 4.68
C ALA A 84 23.06 46.96 4.43
N THR A 85 22.71 46.47 3.24
CA THR A 85 21.34 46.10 2.89
C THR A 85 20.76 45.03 3.82
N ILE A 86 21.54 44.01 4.16
CA ILE A 86 21.12 42.98 5.14
C ILE A 86 20.81 43.62 6.50
N ARG A 87 21.66 44.53 7.00
CA ARG A 87 21.46 45.20 8.30
C ARG A 87 20.23 46.11 8.30
N LEU A 88 19.97 46.81 7.19
CA LEU A 88 18.87 47.77 7.10
C LEU A 88 17.52 47.11 6.82
N THR A 89 17.50 45.99 6.10
CA THR A 89 16.24 45.37 5.65
C THR A 89 15.90 44.06 6.36
N GLY A 90 16.86 43.44 7.06
CA GLY A 90 16.68 42.12 7.67
C GLY A 90 16.63 40.94 6.67
N LEU A 91 16.81 41.21 5.37
CA LEU A 91 16.83 40.18 4.32
C LEU A 91 18.08 39.28 4.45
N LYS A 92 17.93 37.99 4.11
CA LYS A 92 19.07 37.07 4.06
C LYS A 92 19.95 37.37 2.85
N ARG A 93 21.25 37.09 2.97
CA ARG A 93 22.26 37.34 1.93
C ARG A 93 21.86 36.77 0.57
N ASN A 94 21.45 35.50 0.50
CA ASN A 94 21.06 34.87 -0.76
C ASN A 94 19.83 35.56 -1.38
N THR A 95 18.85 35.94 -0.56
CA THR A 95 17.65 36.67 -1.03
C THR A 95 18.00 38.03 -1.64
N VAL A 96 18.96 38.75 -1.05
CA VAL A 96 19.45 40.03 -1.61
C VAL A 96 20.15 39.80 -2.94
N ILE A 97 21.03 38.79 -3.03
CA ILE A 97 21.77 38.47 -4.26
C ILE A 97 20.82 38.03 -5.37
N ASP A 98 19.86 37.15 -5.06
CA ASP A 98 18.87 36.66 -6.01
C ASP A 98 17.99 37.80 -6.55
N ALA A 99 17.56 38.72 -5.67
CA ALA A 99 16.77 39.89 -6.06
C ALA A 99 17.56 40.86 -6.96
N CYS A 100 18.79 41.20 -6.59
CA CYS A 100 19.65 42.08 -7.41
C CYS A 100 19.93 41.47 -8.79
N THR A 101 20.22 40.16 -8.84
CA THR A 101 20.49 39.44 -10.09
C THR A 101 19.24 39.37 -10.97
N SER A 102 18.08 39.09 -10.36
CA SER A 102 16.79 39.09 -11.07
C SER A 102 16.45 40.48 -11.60
N ASN A 103 16.73 41.55 -10.85
CA ASN A 103 16.47 42.91 -11.31
C ASN A 103 17.45 43.32 -12.41
N ALA A 104 18.73 42.94 -12.33
CA ALA A 104 19.71 43.20 -13.40
C ALA A 104 19.31 42.55 -14.72
N ALA A 105 18.76 41.33 -14.67
CA ALA A 105 18.22 40.64 -15.82
C ALA A 105 16.98 41.35 -16.41
N ARG A 106 16.15 41.98 -15.56
CA ARG A 106 14.99 42.78 -16.00
C ARG A 106 15.41 44.09 -16.67
N THR A 107 16.44 44.76 -16.17
CA THR A 107 16.94 46.03 -16.76
C THR A 107 17.62 45.82 -18.12
N LYS A 108 18.19 44.63 -18.38
CA LYS A 108 18.83 44.28 -19.66
C LYS A 108 17.85 43.74 -20.72
N GLY A 109 16.63 43.38 -20.34
CA GLY A 109 15.59 42.89 -21.26
C GLY A 109 14.69 44.02 -21.77
N ASN A 110 14.58 44.16 -23.10
CA ASN A 110 13.73 45.15 -23.77
C ASN A 110 12.33 45.28 -23.13
N THR A 111 11.99 46.50 -22.71
CA THR A 111 10.81 46.89 -21.93
C THR A 111 9.51 46.96 -22.75
N SER A 112 9.06 45.85 -23.35
CA SER A 112 7.78 45.89 -24.08
C SER A 112 6.84 44.69 -23.96
N ASN A 113 7.14 43.62 -23.22
CA ASN A 113 6.15 42.55 -23.01
C ASN A 113 6.45 41.60 -21.83
N MET A 114 6.48 42.11 -20.59
CA MET A 114 6.50 41.24 -19.41
C MET A 114 5.54 41.75 -18.32
N PRO A 115 4.67 40.87 -17.75
CA PRO A 115 3.69 41.28 -16.76
C PRO A 115 4.30 41.83 -15.47
N SER A 116 3.54 42.68 -14.79
CA SER A 116 3.80 43.17 -13.45
C SER A 116 4.02 42.03 -12.43
N ILE A 117 4.68 42.36 -11.32
CA ILE A 117 5.11 41.45 -10.22
C ILE A 117 3.96 40.58 -9.65
N SER A 118 2.69 40.88 -9.95
CA SER A 118 1.53 40.07 -9.56
C SER A 118 1.27 38.82 -10.43
N GLN A 119 2.00 38.61 -11.53
CA GLN A 119 1.69 37.55 -12.50
C GLN A 119 2.76 36.48 -12.73
N GLN A 120 3.91 36.51 -12.05
CA GLN A 120 4.76 35.33 -11.96
C GLN A 120 4.18 34.32 -10.96
N LYS A 121 2.99 33.79 -11.30
CA LYS A 121 2.62 32.45 -10.87
C LYS A 121 3.78 31.57 -11.31
N SER A 122 4.53 31.00 -10.36
CA SER A 122 5.19 29.71 -10.59
C SER A 122 4.21 28.90 -11.43
N LYS A 123 4.61 28.28 -12.54
CA LYS A 123 3.74 27.34 -13.26
C LYS A 123 3.25 26.32 -12.23
N ARG A 124 2.08 26.61 -11.66
CA ARG A 124 1.47 25.81 -10.61
C ARG A 124 1.08 24.59 -11.39
N ARG A 125 1.76 23.46 -11.14
CA ARG A 125 1.32 22.16 -11.67
C ARG A 125 -0.19 22.15 -11.56
N ARG A 126 -0.87 21.99 -12.71
CA ARG A 126 -2.33 22.05 -12.78
C ARG A 126 -2.86 21.14 -11.66
N ARG A 127 -3.87 21.60 -10.91
CA ARG A 127 -4.62 20.71 -10.03
C ARG A 127 -5.04 19.53 -10.90
N SER A 128 -4.62 18.32 -10.49
CA SER A 128 -5.09 17.03 -10.98
C SER A 128 -6.45 17.16 -11.68
N THR A 129 -6.50 16.86 -12.98
CA THR A 129 -7.78 16.88 -13.68
C THR A 129 -8.56 15.62 -13.33
N VAL A 130 -9.90 15.69 -13.34
CA VAL A 130 -10.76 14.50 -13.16
C VAL A 130 -10.37 13.37 -14.13
N ARG A 131 -9.86 13.70 -15.32
CA ARG A 131 -9.35 12.73 -16.29
C ARG A 131 -8.09 12.01 -15.81
N ASP A 132 -7.16 12.70 -15.16
CA ASP A 132 -5.97 12.06 -14.57
C ASP A 132 -6.36 11.11 -13.44
N GLU A 133 -7.33 11.51 -12.61
CA GLU A 133 -7.83 10.69 -11.50
C GLU A 133 -8.56 9.43 -11.99
N ALA A 134 -9.35 9.55 -13.06
CA ALA A 134 -9.99 8.43 -13.73
C ALA A 134 -8.96 7.45 -14.33
N PHE A 135 -7.92 7.97 -14.99
CA PHE A 135 -6.82 7.15 -15.49
C PHE A 135 -6.13 6.36 -14.36
N TYR A 136 -5.74 7.01 -13.27
CA TYR A 136 -5.13 6.31 -12.13
C TYR A 136 -6.07 5.26 -11.52
N TYR A 137 -7.36 5.59 -11.44
CA TYR A 137 -8.37 4.66 -10.95
C TYR A 137 -8.45 3.40 -11.83
N GLU A 138 -8.63 3.55 -13.14
CA GLU A 138 -8.74 2.43 -14.08
C GLU A 138 -7.45 1.59 -14.09
N LEU A 139 -6.29 2.24 -14.21
CA LEU A 139 -4.98 1.58 -14.20
C LEU A 139 -4.77 0.73 -12.94
N ILE A 140 -5.19 1.21 -11.76
CA ILE A 140 -5.08 0.47 -10.50
C ILE A 140 -6.04 -0.71 -10.43
N HIS A 141 -7.26 -0.60 -10.98
CA HIS A 141 -8.26 -1.67 -10.90
C HIS A 141 -8.06 -2.76 -11.94
N GLU A 142 -7.60 -2.41 -13.12
CA GLU A 142 -7.60 -3.31 -14.27
C GLU A 142 -6.22 -3.87 -14.60
N SER A 143 -5.17 -3.08 -14.38
CA SER A 143 -3.82 -3.42 -14.85
C SER A 143 -2.81 -3.65 -13.74
N CYS A 144 -3.08 -3.19 -12.51
CA CYS A 144 -2.13 -3.31 -11.42
C CYS A 144 -1.93 -4.78 -11.00
N PRO A 145 -0.72 -5.35 -11.14
CA PRO A 145 -0.45 -6.75 -10.82
C PRO A 145 -0.50 -7.01 -9.30
N LEU A 146 -0.54 -5.97 -8.48
CA LEU A 146 -0.69 -6.10 -7.03
C LEU A 146 -2.15 -6.16 -6.57
N VAL A 147 -3.11 -5.96 -7.48
CA VAL A 147 -4.54 -5.91 -7.21
C VAL A 147 -5.21 -7.07 -7.94
N GLU A 148 -6.08 -7.79 -7.24
CA GLU A 148 -6.85 -8.91 -7.79
C GLU A 148 -8.30 -8.87 -7.32
N LEU A 149 -9.18 -9.51 -8.06
CA LEU A 149 -10.58 -9.68 -7.64
C LEU A 149 -10.67 -10.60 -6.42
N ASP A 150 -11.40 -10.16 -5.40
CA ASP A 150 -11.74 -10.97 -4.23
C ASP A 150 -12.84 -11.97 -4.61
N ARG A 151 -12.42 -13.17 -5.05
CA ARG A 151 -13.33 -14.25 -5.48
C ARG A 151 -14.18 -14.84 -4.34
N SER A 152 -13.84 -14.55 -3.08
CA SER A 152 -14.62 -15.02 -1.92
C SER A 152 -15.96 -14.31 -1.78
N LYS A 153 -16.09 -13.10 -2.35
CA LYS A 153 -17.31 -12.29 -2.25
C LYS A 153 -17.99 -12.19 -3.61
N LYS A 154 -19.12 -12.87 -3.75
CA LYS A 154 -19.96 -12.86 -4.97
C LYS A 154 -20.76 -11.57 -5.13
N THR A 155 -20.84 -10.73 -4.10
CA THR A 155 -21.66 -9.52 -4.10
C THR A 155 -20.83 -8.27 -4.45
N ARG A 156 -21.33 -7.50 -5.42
CA ARG A 156 -20.80 -6.16 -5.73
C ARG A 156 -20.92 -5.26 -4.50
N TRP A 157 -20.05 -4.26 -4.41
CA TRP A 157 -20.03 -3.28 -3.33
C TRP A 157 -21.27 -2.35 -3.39
N LYS A 158 -22.45 -2.84 -2.98
CA LYS A 158 -23.70 -2.08 -3.09
C LYS A 158 -23.73 -0.90 -2.10
N GLY A 159 -23.95 0.31 -2.62
CA GLY A 159 -24.61 1.39 -1.87
C GLY A 159 -23.76 2.53 -1.31
N LYS A 160 -22.48 2.69 -1.70
CA LYS A 160 -21.70 3.86 -1.27
C LYS A 160 -20.89 4.43 -2.45
N LYS A 161 -21.21 5.64 -2.88
CA LYS A 161 -20.35 6.39 -3.80
C LYS A 161 -18.96 6.52 -3.17
N VAL A 162 -17.93 6.07 -3.88
CA VAL A 162 -16.55 6.20 -3.40
C VAL A 162 -15.99 7.48 -4.00
N LYS A 163 -15.48 8.35 -3.13
CA LYS A 163 -14.75 9.54 -3.54
C LYS A 163 -13.31 9.14 -3.82
N ILE A 164 -12.88 9.32 -5.05
CA ILE A 164 -11.55 8.94 -5.53
C ILE A 164 -10.82 10.19 -5.96
N GLY A 165 -9.54 10.26 -5.60
CA GLY A 165 -8.67 11.36 -5.97
C GLY A 165 -8.89 12.63 -5.14
N ARG A 166 -8.20 13.71 -5.51
CA ARG A 166 -8.29 15.00 -4.81
C ARG A 166 -9.49 15.82 -5.26
N SER A 167 -10.08 15.50 -6.41
CA SER A 167 -11.29 16.15 -6.91
C SER A 167 -12.56 15.63 -6.24
N ASN A 168 -12.47 14.59 -5.40
CA ASN A 168 -13.61 13.87 -4.82
C ASN A 168 -14.58 13.36 -5.88
N SER A 169 -14.07 12.99 -7.06
CA SER A 169 -14.85 12.34 -8.12
C SER A 169 -15.64 11.19 -7.52
N GLU A 170 -16.96 11.27 -7.60
CA GLU A 170 -17.86 10.22 -7.13
C GLU A 170 -17.95 9.15 -8.20
N HIS A 171 -17.30 8.00 -7.97
CA HIS A 171 -17.52 6.83 -8.81
C HIS A 171 -18.63 5.97 -8.23
N ASN A 172 -19.56 5.56 -9.09
CA ASN A 172 -20.59 4.59 -8.73
C ASN A 172 -19.92 3.26 -8.38
N SER A 173 -20.18 2.77 -7.18
CA SER A 173 -19.55 1.57 -6.64
C SER A 173 -20.16 0.27 -7.20
N THR A 174 -20.23 0.13 -8.51
CA THR A 174 -20.46 -1.20 -9.11
C THR A 174 -19.22 -2.08 -9.04
N CYS A 175 -18.12 -1.58 -8.46
CA CYS A 175 -16.87 -2.29 -8.25
C CYS A 175 -17.10 -3.66 -7.60
N MET A 176 -16.45 -4.67 -8.17
CA MET A 176 -16.23 -5.92 -7.47
C MET A 176 -15.27 -5.66 -6.29
N PRO A 177 -15.38 -6.39 -5.17
CA PRO A 177 -14.39 -6.33 -4.12
C PRO A 177 -13.03 -6.81 -4.65
N HIS A 178 -11.96 -6.12 -4.29
CA HIS A 178 -10.60 -6.44 -4.69
C HIS A 178 -9.71 -6.64 -3.47
N ILE A 179 -8.64 -7.41 -3.64
CA ILE A 179 -7.57 -7.62 -2.67
C ILE A 179 -6.26 -7.07 -3.20
N ARG A 180 -5.43 -6.48 -2.34
CA ARG A 180 -4.06 -6.07 -2.65
C ARG A 180 -3.02 -6.93 -1.93
N HIS A 181 -2.02 -7.39 -2.68
CA HIS A 181 -0.89 -8.20 -2.17
C HIS A 181 0.33 -7.36 -1.74
N GLY A 182 0.30 -6.06 -2.03
CA GLY A 182 1.29 -5.06 -1.61
C GLY A 182 0.71 -3.99 -0.69
N THR A 183 1.58 -3.13 -0.16
CA THR A 183 1.17 -1.90 0.52
C THR A 183 0.57 -0.91 -0.48
N LYS A 184 -0.18 0.09 0.01
CA LYS A 184 -0.61 1.21 -0.86
C LYS A 184 0.58 1.89 -1.55
N ASN A 185 1.73 1.95 -0.88
CA ASN A 185 2.94 2.54 -1.44
C ASN A 185 3.56 1.66 -2.54
N ASP A 186 3.43 0.34 -2.45
CA ASP A 186 3.88 -0.56 -3.51
C ASP A 186 3.04 -0.36 -4.79
N ILE A 187 1.72 -0.19 -4.65
CA ILE A 187 0.82 0.17 -5.77
C ILE A 187 1.22 1.53 -6.36
N VAL A 188 1.47 2.53 -5.51
CA VAL A 188 1.92 3.86 -5.98
C VAL A 188 3.26 3.76 -6.72
N SER A 189 4.19 2.97 -6.21
CA SER A 189 5.50 2.75 -6.85
C SER A 189 5.34 2.06 -8.20
N TRP A 190 4.45 1.07 -8.29
CA TRP A 190 4.10 0.42 -9.55
C TRP A 190 3.52 1.42 -10.57
N VAL A 191 2.50 2.21 -10.19
CA VAL A 191 1.90 3.22 -11.08
C VAL A 191 2.95 4.22 -11.55
N LEU A 192 3.85 4.67 -10.67
CA LEU A 192 4.89 5.64 -11.03
C LEU A 192 5.93 5.08 -12.00
N GLY A 193 6.18 3.77 -11.96
CA GLY A 193 7.09 3.06 -12.84
C GLY A 193 6.42 2.44 -14.08
N SER A 194 5.10 2.60 -14.24
CA SER A 194 4.33 1.97 -15.30
C SER A 194 4.51 2.72 -16.63
N GLU A 195 4.59 1.98 -17.73
CA GLU A 195 4.69 2.58 -19.05
C GLU A 195 3.37 3.19 -19.52
N GLU A 196 2.24 2.70 -19.03
CA GLU A 196 0.91 3.28 -19.27
C GLU A 196 0.87 4.72 -18.75
N LEU A 197 1.47 5.00 -17.59
CA LEU A 197 1.61 6.36 -17.09
C LEU A 197 2.56 7.19 -17.97
N ASN A 198 3.62 6.59 -18.52
CA ASN A 198 4.51 7.29 -19.45
C ASN A 198 3.80 7.64 -20.75
N GLY A 199 3.01 6.73 -21.33
CA GLY A 199 2.15 6.99 -22.48
C GLY A 199 1.10 8.06 -22.20
N HIS A 200 0.43 7.99 -21.03
CA HIS A 200 -0.52 9.01 -20.60
C HIS A 200 0.14 10.38 -20.42
N LYS A 201 1.37 10.44 -19.90
CA LYS A 201 2.16 11.68 -19.82
C LYS A 201 2.59 12.20 -21.19
N GLN A 202 2.85 11.34 -22.17
CA GLN A 202 3.17 11.79 -23.52
C GLN A 202 1.94 12.42 -24.19
N GLN A 203 0.77 11.82 -24.03
CA GLN A 203 -0.51 12.35 -24.54
C GLN A 203 -1.00 13.57 -23.74
N HIS A 204 -0.61 13.65 -22.46
CA HIS A 204 -0.94 14.73 -21.54
C HIS A 204 0.32 15.20 -20.78
N PRO A 205 1.18 16.03 -21.41
CA PRO A 205 2.45 16.49 -20.84
C PRO A 205 2.33 17.22 -19.49
N ASP A 206 1.15 17.77 -19.21
CA ASP A 206 0.83 18.46 -17.96
C ASP A 206 0.32 17.53 -16.84
N CYS A 207 0.27 16.21 -17.05
CA CYS A 207 -0.25 15.24 -16.09
C CYS A 207 0.55 15.26 -14.77
N SER A 208 -0.16 15.42 -13.65
CA SER A 208 0.45 15.48 -12.32
C SER A 208 0.53 14.10 -11.66
N ALA A 209 1.60 13.36 -11.88
CA ALA A 209 1.87 12.09 -11.20
C ALA A 209 2.51 12.30 -9.81
N SER A 210 1.70 12.63 -8.80
CA SER A 210 2.19 12.73 -7.42
C SER A 210 1.83 11.47 -6.61
N PRO A 211 2.74 10.95 -5.76
CA PRO A 211 2.47 9.77 -4.93
C PRO A 211 1.17 9.89 -4.12
N LEU A 212 0.92 11.05 -3.52
CA LEU A 212 -0.27 11.32 -2.72
C LEU A 212 -1.56 11.32 -3.56
N LEU A 213 -1.50 11.76 -4.81
CA LEU A 213 -2.65 11.72 -5.72
C LEU A 213 -3.00 10.28 -6.08
N ILE A 214 -2.00 9.52 -6.52
CA ILE A 214 -2.16 8.10 -6.88
C ILE A 214 -2.70 7.32 -5.68
N GLN A 215 -2.16 7.57 -4.48
CA GLN A 215 -2.62 6.94 -3.26
C GLN A 215 -4.09 7.26 -2.93
N SER A 216 -4.54 8.49 -3.21
CA SER A 216 -5.95 8.89 -3.06
C SER A 216 -6.86 8.29 -4.14
N CYS A 217 -6.30 7.76 -5.23
CA CYS A 217 -7.05 7.03 -6.25
C CYS A 217 -7.22 5.53 -5.94
N ILE A 218 -6.56 5.00 -4.90
CA ILE A 218 -6.74 3.62 -4.45
C ILE A 218 -8.10 3.49 -3.77
N CYS A 219 -9.04 2.86 -4.48
CA CYS A 219 -10.43 2.69 -4.05
C CYS A 219 -10.54 1.87 -2.75
N ASP A 220 -11.55 2.18 -1.94
CA ASP A 220 -11.87 1.46 -0.71
C ASP A 220 -12.32 0.01 -0.95
N CYS A 221 -12.71 -0.34 -2.18
CA CYS A 221 -13.01 -1.73 -2.56
C CYS A 221 -11.75 -2.62 -2.56
N ILE A 222 -10.55 -2.02 -2.68
CA ILE A 222 -9.25 -2.71 -2.66
C ILE A 222 -8.79 -2.84 -1.21
N LYS A 223 -9.09 -3.99 -0.59
CA LYS A 223 -8.68 -4.29 0.78
C LYS A 223 -7.32 -4.98 0.78
N GLU A 224 -6.54 -4.78 1.85
CA GLU A 224 -5.35 -5.60 2.05
C GLU A 224 -5.75 -7.07 2.08
N ALA A 225 -5.02 -7.92 1.35
CA ALA A 225 -5.17 -9.36 1.45
C ALA A 225 -5.07 -9.72 2.93
N LYS A 226 -6.19 -10.19 3.50
CA LYS A 226 -6.17 -10.72 4.86
C LYS A 226 -5.51 -12.08 4.75
N THR A 227 -4.55 -12.37 5.62
CA THR A 227 -3.88 -13.68 5.68
C THR A 227 -4.83 -14.87 5.84
N GLY A 228 -6.10 -14.62 6.20
CA GLY A 228 -7.20 -15.59 6.20
C GLY A 228 -7.75 -15.99 4.82
N GLU A 229 -7.08 -15.70 3.71
CA GLU A 229 -7.43 -16.26 2.39
C GLU A 229 -7.06 -17.76 2.28
N CYS A 230 -6.08 -18.20 3.07
CA CYS A 230 -5.73 -19.61 3.14
C CYS A 230 -6.49 -20.29 4.28
N VAL A 231 -7.39 -21.21 3.93
CA VAL A 231 -8.17 -22.02 4.88
C VAL A 231 -7.43 -23.30 5.31
N CYS A 232 -6.14 -23.42 4.99
CA CYS A 232 -5.36 -24.60 5.35
C CYS A 232 -5.23 -24.74 6.87
N PRO A 233 -4.98 -25.97 7.37
CA PRO A 233 -4.74 -26.23 8.78
C PRO A 233 -3.68 -25.32 9.41
N VAL A 234 -2.58 -25.05 8.70
CA VAL A 234 -1.46 -24.23 9.21
C VAL A 234 -1.88 -22.80 9.51
N CYS A 235 -2.57 -22.16 8.56
CA CYS A 235 -3.04 -20.79 8.71
C CYS A 235 -4.15 -20.71 9.75
N TYR A 236 -5.16 -21.58 9.65
CA TYR A 236 -6.27 -21.58 10.61
C TYR A 236 -5.77 -21.73 12.05
N ASP A 237 -4.94 -22.75 12.31
CA ASP A 237 -4.47 -23.06 13.65
C ASP A 237 -3.65 -21.88 14.22
N PHE A 238 -2.76 -21.26 13.42
CA PHE A 238 -1.96 -20.12 13.89
C PHE A 238 -2.81 -18.87 14.16
N GLU A 239 -3.69 -18.50 13.23
CA GLU A 239 -4.54 -17.30 13.36
C GLU A 239 -5.51 -17.43 14.55
N HIS A 240 -6.10 -18.62 14.74
CA HIS A 240 -6.98 -18.90 15.86
C HIS A 240 -6.25 -18.80 17.20
N ARG A 241 -5.08 -19.44 17.32
CA ARG A 241 -4.24 -19.37 18.53
C ARG A 241 -3.82 -17.93 18.84
N LEU A 242 -3.36 -17.18 17.84
CA LEU A 242 -2.92 -15.79 18.02
C LEU A 242 -4.07 -14.90 18.50
N LYS A 243 -5.28 -15.10 17.96
CA LYS A 243 -6.48 -14.37 18.40
C LYS A 243 -6.81 -14.63 19.87
N ILE A 244 -6.82 -15.90 20.29
CA ILE A 244 -7.12 -16.27 21.68
C ILE A 244 -6.03 -15.77 22.62
N PHE A 245 -4.77 -15.88 22.20
CA PHE A 245 -3.64 -15.34 22.96
C PHE A 245 -3.77 -13.83 23.18
N ASN A 246 -4.15 -13.08 22.14
CA ASN A 246 -4.36 -11.64 22.24
C ASN A 246 -5.48 -11.27 23.23
N THR A 247 -6.57 -12.04 23.27
CA THR A 247 -7.63 -11.85 24.27
C THR A 247 -7.09 -12.12 25.67
N GLY A 248 -6.47 -13.29 25.90
CA GLY A 248 -5.96 -13.68 27.21
C GLY A 248 -4.90 -12.73 27.77
N ILE A 249 -3.98 -12.24 26.92
CA ILE A 249 -2.94 -11.30 27.36
C ILE A 249 -3.50 -9.89 27.60
N SER A 250 -4.59 -9.51 26.93
CA SER A 250 -5.25 -8.22 27.17
C SER A 250 -5.92 -8.22 28.55
N GLU A 251 -6.62 -9.30 28.90
CA GLU A 251 -7.22 -9.47 30.23
C GLU A 251 -6.17 -9.47 31.35
N LEU A 252 -5.03 -10.13 31.16
CA LEU A 252 -3.93 -10.08 32.13
C LEU A 252 -3.36 -8.66 32.30
N ARG A 253 -3.34 -7.85 31.24
CA ARG A 253 -2.88 -6.46 31.28
C ARG A 253 -3.86 -5.53 31.97
N GLU A 254 -5.15 -5.78 31.85
CA GLU A 254 -6.18 -5.05 32.58
C GLU A 254 -6.04 -5.28 34.09
N GLN A 255 -5.65 -6.50 34.49
CA GLN A 255 -5.41 -6.85 35.89
C GLN A 255 -4.06 -6.34 36.41
N ARG A 256 -3.04 -6.27 35.55
CA ARG A 256 -1.66 -5.92 35.93
C ARG A 256 -0.99 -5.12 34.82
N SER A 257 -0.70 -3.85 35.09
CA SER A 257 0.10 -3.04 34.18
C SER A 257 1.60 -3.33 34.33
N CYS A 258 2.36 -3.30 33.24
CA CYS A 258 3.84 -3.22 33.28
C CYS A 258 4.35 -2.16 32.30
N SER A 259 5.51 -1.59 32.62
CA SER A 259 6.25 -0.66 31.73
C SER A 259 6.93 -1.35 30.55
N CYS A 260 7.08 -2.67 30.62
CA CYS A 260 7.81 -3.50 29.68
C CYS A 260 7.03 -3.90 28.41
N CYS A 261 5.69 -3.85 28.45
CA CYS A 261 4.83 -4.08 27.28
C CYS A 261 3.59 -3.19 27.32
N PRO A 262 3.76 -1.85 27.24
CA PRO A 262 2.64 -0.92 27.14
C PRO A 262 1.82 -1.20 25.88
N THR A 263 0.59 -0.69 25.84
CA THR A 263 -0.41 -0.96 24.78
C THR A 263 0.07 -0.65 23.36
N ASP A 264 1.04 0.25 23.22
CA ASP A 264 1.69 0.70 21.98
C ASP A 264 3.02 -0.02 21.67
N SER A 265 3.49 -0.91 22.55
CA SER A 265 4.73 -1.67 22.31
C SER A 265 4.61 -2.58 21.08
N ILE A 266 5.75 -2.85 20.45
CA ILE A 266 5.85 -3.71 19.26
C ILE A 266 5.24 -5.08 19.54
N PHE A 267 5.48 -5.65 20.73
CA PHE A 267 4.91 -6.92 21.13
C PHE A 267 3.38 -6.91 21.14
N VAL A 268 2.77 -5.92 21.80
CA VAL A 268 1.31 -5.79 21.86
C VAL A 268 0.72 -5.53 20.48
N GLY A 269 1.39 -4.71 19.67
CA GLY A 269 1.01 -4.48 18.28
C GLY A 269 1.01 -5.78 17.47
N ALA A 270 2.05 -6.61 17.65
CA ALA A 270 2.23 -7.87 16.93
C ALA A 270 1.12 -8.89 17.21
N THR A 271 0.60 -8.97 18.44
CA THR A 271 -0.42 -9.97 18.80
C THR A 271 -1.81 -9.67 18.25
N LYS A 272 -2.09 -8.42 17.84
CA LYS A 272 -3.43 -7.98 17.40
C LYS A 272 -3.89 -8.64 16.10
N SER A 273 -2.98 -9.02 15.22
CA SER A 273 -3.33 -9.67 13.95
C SER A 273 -2.13 -10.41 13.35
N PRO A 274 -2.36 -11.42 12.50
CA PRO A 274 -1.27 -12.14 11.84
C PRO A 274 -0.44 -11.26 10.91
N VAL A 275 -1.06 -10.25 10.29
CA VAL A 275 -0.35 -9.23 9.48
C VAL A 275 0.60 -8.40 10.34
N ALA A 276 0.13 -7.91 11.49
CA ALA A 276 0.96 -7.18 12.44
C ALA A 276 2.07 -8.06 13.02
N PHE A 277 1.77 -9.33 13.30
CA PHE A 277 2.74 -10.32 13.74
C PHE A 277 3.87 -10.46 12.72
N LYS A 278 3.54 -10.74 11.45
CA LYS A 278 4.52 -10.88 10.35
C LYS A 278 5.38 -9.62 10.22
N LYS A 279 4.77 -8.43 10.27
CA LYS A 279 5.50 -7.15 10.19
C LYS A 279 6.48 -6.96 11.35
N ALA A 280 6.14 -7.40 12.54
CA ALA A 280 6.99 -7.25 13.73
C ALA A 280 8.14 -8.27 13.78
N VAL A 281 7.93 -9.49 13.28
CA VAL A 281 8.91 -10.59 13.38
C VAL A 281 9.77 -10.80 12.14
N CYS A 282 9.47 -10.11 11.03
CA CYS A 282 10.24 -10.19 9.79
C CYS A 282 10.97 -8.88 9.48
N CYS A 283 12.07 -8.96 8.73
CA CYS A 283 12.67 -7.76 8.14
C CYS A 283 11.73 -7.12 7.11
N GLU A 284 12.00 -5.86 6.78
CA GLU A 284 11.33 -5.17 5.68
C GLU A 284 11.45 -5.95 4.37
N LYS A 285 10.42 -5.81 3.52
CA LYS A 285 10.40 -6.47 2.23
C LYS A 285 11.51 -5.88 1.34
N ALA A 286 12.20 -6.75 0.61
CA ALA A 286 13.22 -6.38 -0.35
C ALA A 286 12.76 -6.72 -1.77
N GLU A 287 13.32 -6.03 -2.75
CA GLU A 287 13.11 -6.31 -4.18
C GLU A 287 13.69 -7.67 -4.55
N PHE A 288 12.92 -8.46 -5.32
CA PHE A 288 13.35 -9.75 -5.85
C PHE A 288 13.65 -9.64 -7.35
N ASN A 289 14.93 -9.44 -7.66
CA ASN A 289 15.41 -9.38 -9.04
C ASN A 289 15.17 -10.71 -9.76
N GLY A 290 14.80 -10.64 -11.04
CA GLY A 290 14.46 -11.81 -11.88
C GLY A 290 12.98 -12.17 -11.86
N LEU A 291 12.16 -11.50 -11.04
CA LEU A 291 10.70 -11.68 -11.01
C LEU A 291 9.95 -10.49 -11.64
N GLN A 292 10.61 -9.65 -12.43
CA GLN A 292 9.94 -8.60 -13.18
C GLN A 292 9.01 -9.23 -14.23
N LEU A 293 7.83 -8.64 -14.41
CA LEU A 293 6.93 -9.07 -15.48
C LEU A 293 7.44 -8.49 -16.81
N PRO A 294 7.42 -9.25 -17.94
CA PRO A 294 8.00 -8.77 -19.19
C PRO A 294 7.32 -7.50 -19.74
N HIS A 295 6.01 -7.38 -19.57
CA HIS A 295 5.25 -6.17 -19.95
C HIS A 295 5.51 -4.97 -19.03
N ASN A 296 6.22 -5.18 -17.91
CA ASN A 296 6.52 -4.14 -16.94
C ASN A 296 7.89 -4.37 -16.26
N PRO A 297 8.99 -4.19 -17.00
CA PRO A 297 10.34 -4.42 -16.51
C PRO A 297 10.77 -3.40 -15.43
N GLY A 298 10.11 -2.25 -15.37
CA GLY A 298 10.39 -1.18 -14.39
C GLY A 298 9.92 -1.49 -12.96
N PHE A 299 9.10 -2.52 -12.76
CA PHE A 299 8.62 -2.92 -11.44
C PHE A 299 9.23 -4.23 -10.98
N THR A 300 9.89 -4.19 -9.82
CA THR A 300 10.38 -5.39 -9.15
C THR A 300 9.51 -5.71 -7.94
N PRO A 301 8.93 -6.92 -7.83
CA PRO A 301 8.10 -7.28 -6.69
C PRO A 301 8.92 -7.31 -5.40
N LYS A 302 8.27 -6.94 -4.30
CA LYS A 302 8.88 -6.93 -2.96
C LYS A 302 8.35 -8.08 -2.12
N PHE A 303 9.25 -8.92 -1.62
CA PHE A 303 8.92 -9.99 -0.67
C PHE A 303 9.73 -9.87 0.61
N THR A 304 9.20 -10.47 1.68
CA THR A 304 10.01 -10.74 2.86
C THR A 304 11.15 -11.66 2.46
N ALA A 305 12.38 -11.34 2.88
CA ALA A 305 13.54 -12.17 2.57
C ALA A 305 13.33 -13.61 3.06
N PHE A 306 13.65 -14.60 2.23
CA PHE A 306 13.40 -16.01 2.50
C PHE A 306 13.97 -16.47 3.85
N LYS A 307 15.18 -16.03 4.20
CA LYS A 307 15.83 -16.27 5.51
C LYS A 307 15.04 -15.84 6.75
N CYS A 308 14.12 -14.88 6.61
CA CYS A 308 13.27 -14.41 7.71
C CYS A 308 12.12 -15.38 8.00
N VAL A 309 11.73 -16.17 7.01
CA VAL A 309 10.53 -17.00 7.04
C VAL A 309 10.81 -18.49 6.91
N VAL A 310 12.04 -18.88 6.54
CA VAL A 310 12.47 -20.29 6.47
C VAL A 310 12.11 -21.07 7.72
N ASP A 311 11.49 -22.21 7.49
CA ASP A 311 11.24 -23.26 8.47
C ASP A 311 12.29 -24.37 8.28
N CYS A 312 13.23 -24.46 9.22
CA CYS A 312 14.31 -25.45 9.19
C CYS A 312 13.82 -26.90 9.34
N LYS A 313 12.52 -27.11 9.64
CA LYS A 313 11.90 -28.44 9.68
C LYS A 313 11.58 -28.99 8.29
N LEU A 314 11.63 -28.18 7.23
CA LEU A 314 11.33 -28.59 5.86
C LEU A 314 12.63 -28.94 5.08
N PRO A 315 12.77 -30.17 4.54
CA PRO A 315 13.82 -30.50 3.56
C PRO A 315 13.57 -29.79 2.21
N PRO A 316 14.58 -29.39 1.41
CA PRO A 316 16.03 -29.47 1.59
C PRO A 316 16.63 -28.09 1.94
N HIS A 317 15.99 -27.30 2.82
CA HIS A 317 16.47 -25.95 3.15
C HIS A 317 17.60 -25.92 4.19
N LYS A 318 18.38 -27.01 4.32
CA LYS A 318 19.41 -27.15 5.36
C LYS A 318 20.51 -26.07 5.28
N ASP A 319 20.70 -25.48 4.09
CA ASP A 319 21.69 -24.42 3.83
C ASP A 319 21.10 -23.00 3.93
N ALA A 320 19.82 -22.86 4.25
CA ALA A 320 19.18 -21.55 4.35
C ALA A 320 19.53 -20.88 5.68
N ASN A 321 20.57 -20.04 5.67
CA ASN A 321 20.97 -19.22 6.81
C ASN A 321 19.79 -18.43 7.37
N ILE A 322 19.36 -18.76 8.60
CA ILE A 322 18.25 -18.09 9.28
C ILE A 322 18.65 -16.63 9.58
N CYS A 323 17.73 -15.70 9.35
CA CYS A 323 17.96 -14.30 9.70
C CYS A 323 18.20 -14.13 11.22
N ASN A 324 19.31 -13.49 11.59
CA ASN A 324 19.66 -13.15 12.96
C ASN A 324 19.16 -11.77 13.40
N LYS A 325 18.65 -10.95 12.47
CA LYS A 325 18.18 -9.58 12.73
C LYS A 325 16.72 -9.48 13.16
N CYS A 326 15.90 -10.47 12.82
CA CYS A 326 14.47 -10.46 13.08
C CYS A 326 14.02 -11.73 13.82
N GLY A 327 12.77 -11.74 14.29
CA GLY A 327 12.13 -12.86 14.95
C GLY A 327 11.63 -12.51 16.34
N LEU A 328 10.94 -13.47 16.98
CA LEU A 328 10.29 -13.26 18.29
C LEU A 328 11.24 -12.75 19.37
N LYS A 329 12.50 -13.19 19.39
CA LYS A 329 13.51 -12.76 20.38
C LYS A 329 13.71 -11.23 20.42
N GLY A 330 13.45 -10.55 19.31
CA GLY A 330 13.60 -9.09 19.20
C GLY A 330 12.38 -8.30 19.66
N ILE A 331 11.21 -8.95 19.81
CA ILE A 331 9.97 -8.26 20.16
C ILE A 331 9.40 -8.70 21.52
N VAL A 332 9.70 -9.91 22.00
CA VAL A 332 9.21 -10.40 23.28
C VAL A 332 9.90 -9.66 24.43
N PRO A 333 9.15 -9.03 25.36
CA PRO A 333 9.74 -8.28 26.47
C PRO A 333 10.45 -9.22 27.45
N ARG A 334 11.67 -8.85 27.87
CA ARG A 334 12.47 -9.63 28.83
C ARG A 334 12.05 -9.30 30.27
N GLY A 335 11.94 -10.33 31.12
CA GLY A 335 11.58 -10.15 32.54
C GLY A 335 10.21 -9.49 32.74
N CYS A 336 9.28 -9.74 31.82
CA CYS A 336 7.96 -9.12 31.86
C CYS A 336 7.07 -9.86 32.86
N PRO A 337 6.54 -9.19 33.91
CA PRO A 337 5.69 -9.85 34.89
C PRO A 337 4.40 -10.42 34.28
N ILE A 338 3.89 -9.83 33.20
CA ILE A 338 2.71 -10.36 32.48
C ILE A 338 3.08 -11.65 31.74
N MET A 339 4.29 -11.73 31.16
CA MET A 339 4.75 -12.95 30.49
C MET A 339 5.02 -14.08 31.49
N GLU A 340 5.47 -13.76 32.71
CA GLU A 340 5.62 -14.73 33.80
C GLU A 340 4.25 -15.19 34.34
N SER A 341 3.22 -14.34 34.27
CA SER A 341 1.86 -14.67 34.69
C SER A 341 1.06 -15.46 33.65
N LEU A 342 1.59 -15.80 32.47
CA LEU A 342 0.85 -16.58 31.47
C LEU A 342 0.36 -17.93 32.01
N SER A 343 1.15 -18.58 32.87
CA SER A 343 0.78 -19.86 33.48
C SER A 343 -0.33 -19.75 34.54
N SER A 344 -0.73 -18.53 34.92
CA SER A 344 -1.84 -18.31 35.87
C SER A 344 -3.21 -18.16 35.18
N LYS A 345 -3.25 -18.06 33.85
CA LYS A 345 -4.46 -17.80 33.09
C LYS A 345 -4.88 -19.05 32.31
N ALA A 346 -6.03 -19.61 32.66
CA ALA A 346 -6.69 -20.65 31.87
C ALA A 346 -7.35 -20.05 30.62
N VAL A 347 -7.23 -20.75 29.49
CA VAL A 347 -7.86 -20.41 28.21
C VAL A 347 -8.30 -21.67 27.46
N SER A 348 -9.25 -21.51 26.55
CA SER A 348 -9.78 -22.58 25.71
C SER A 348 -9.54 -22.27 24.24
N TRP A 349 -9.00 -23.21 23.47
CA TRP A 349 -8.78 -23.07 22.02
C TRP A 349 -9.04 -24.37 21.27
N ASN A 350 -9.18 -24.29 19.94
CA ASN A 350 -9.37 -25.48 19.12
C ASN A 350 -8.02 -26.06 18.75
N LYS A 351 -7.86 -27.37 18.95
CA LYS A 351 -6.65 -28.13 18.63
C LYS A 351 -7.01 -29.36 17.80
N ARG A 352 -6.15 -29.68 16.84
CA ARG A 352 -6.27 -30.88 16.01
C ARG A 352 -5.78 -32.08 16.79
N VAL A 353 -6.63 -33.09 16.90
CA VAL A 353 -6.37 -34.33 17.65
C VAL A 353 -6.64 -35.51 16.73
N GLU A 354 -5.72 -36.47 16.69
CA GLU A 354 -5.95 -37.75 16.03
C GLU A 354 -6.97 -38.55 16.82
N THR A 355 -8.09 -38.85 16.19
CA THR A 355 -9.17 -39.64 16.79
C THR A 355 -9.34 -40.93 16.01
N PRO A 356 -9.29 -42.09 16.68
CA PRO A 356 -9.56 -43.36 16.03
C PRO A 356 -11.04 -43.45 15.63
N TYR A 357 -11.30 -44.01 14.46
CA TYR A 357 -12.64 -44.30 13.96
C TYR A 357 -12.64 -45.63 13.20
N LYS A 358 -13.79 -46.30 13.16
CA LYS A 358 -13.98 -47.52 12.37
C LYS A 358 -14.43 -47.18 10.96
N THR A 359 -13.77 -47.77 9.96
CA THR A 359 -14.18 -47.65 8.56
C THR A 359 -15.41 -48.52 8.28
N LYS A 360 -16.01 -48.39 7.09
CA LYS A 360 -17.11 -49.28 6.64
C LYS A 360 -16.71 -50.76 6.57
N LYS A 361 -15.41 -51.07 6.57
CA LYS A 361 -14.85 -52.43 6.55
C LYS A 361 -14.50 -52.96 7.95
N ASP A 362 -14.95 -52.27 9.00
CA ASP A 362 -14.64 -52.56 10.42
C ASP A 362 -13.14 -52.47 10.79
N GLU A 363 -12.34 -51.82 9.95
CA GLU A 363 -10.92 -51.54 10.20
C GLU A 363 -10.76 -50.26 11.01
N TRP A 364 -9.80 -50.25 11.94
CA TRP A 364 -9.43 -49.04 12.68
C TRP A 364 -8.58 -48.12 11.81
N SER A 365 -8.99 -46.86 11.72
CA SER A 365 -8.24 -45.79 11.08
C SER A 365 -8.23 -44.55 11.98
N THR A 366 -7.37 -43.58 11.69
CA THR A 366 -7.24 -42.33 12.44
C THR A 366 -7.68 -41.16 11.58
N LYS A 367 -8.50 -40.26 12.14
CA LYS A 367 -8.86 -39.00 11.51
C LYS A 367 -8.48 -37.84 12.42
N THR A 368 -7.85 -36.83 11.84
CA THR A 368 -7.58 -35.57 12.53
C THR A 368 -8.85 -34.74 12.63
N ILE A 369 -9.30 -34.45 13.85
CA ILE A 369 -10.47 -33.61 14.11
C ILE A 369 -10.13 -32.44 15.02
N LEU A 370 -10.81 -31.31 14.82
CA LEU A 370 -10.72 -30.17 15.73
C LEU A 370 -11.54 -30.46 16.98
N ARG A 371 -10.91 -30.34 18.15
CA ARG A 371 -11.58 -30.40 19.45
C ARG A 371 -11.20 -29.18 20.26
N GLU A 372 -12.13 -28.75 21.12
CA GLU A 372 -11.82 -27.77 22.15
C GLU A 372 -10.80 -28.36 23.13
N HIS A 373 -9.78 -27.57 23.46
CA HIS A 373 -8.71 -27.88 24.37
C HIS A 373 -8.67 -26.78 25.42
N ASN A 374 -8.69 -27.19 26.69
CA ASN A 374 -8.58 -26.30 27.84
C ASN A 374 -7.16 -26.44 28.40
N GLY A 375 -6.45 -25.31 28.47
CA GLY A 375 -5.07 -25.28 28.91
C GLY A 375 -4.68 -23.91 29.45
N LEU A 376 -3.38 -23.69 29.62
CA LEU A 376 -2.84 -22.43 30.11
C LEU A 376 -2.46 -21.50 28.95
N LEU A 377 -2.51 -20.20 29.20
CA LEU A 377 -2.10 -19.20 28.22
C LEU A 377 -0.60 -19.32 27.87
N SER A 378 0.22 -19.86 28.79
CA SER A 378 1.62 -20.21 28.53
C SER A 378 1.76 -21.33 27.52
N GLU A 379 0.93 -22.38 27.62
CA GLU A 379 0.94 -23.51 26.67
C GLU A 379 0.52 -23.05 25.28
N LEU A 380 -0.51 -22.20 25.20
CA LEU A 380 -0.94 -21.58 23.95
C LEU A 380 0.18 -20.75 23.30
N TRP A 381 0.94 -20.01 24.12
CA TRP A 381 2.07 -19.21 23.64
C TRP A 381 3.21 -20.08 23.10
N ASP A 382 3.51 -21.19 23.77
CA ASP A 382 4.50 -22.17 23.31
C ASP A 382 4.09 -22.80 21.96
N GLU A 383 2.80 -23.09 21.77
CA GLU A 383 2.28 -23.55 20.47
C GLU A 383 2.46 -22.48 19.37
N ILE A 384 2.24 -21.20 19.68
CA ILE A 384 2.49 -20.08 18.75
C ILE A 384 3.97 -20.00 18.40
N ILE A 385 4.87 -20.06 19.39
CA ILE A 385 6.33 -20.05 19.17
C ILE A 385 6.75 -21.24 18.29
N GLY A 386 6.20 -22.42 18.56
CA GLY A 386 6.53 -23.65 17.85
C GLY A 386 6.04 -23.69 16.40
N SER A 387 4.98 -22.95 16.06
CA SER A 387 4.32 -22.96 14.75
C SER A 387 4.56 -21.71 13.90
N GLN A 388 4.99 -20.58 14.48
CA GLN A 388 5.17 -19.31 13.75
C GLN A 388 6.05 -19.41 12.50
N ARG A 389 7.16 -20.18 12.54
CA ARG A 389 8.07 -20.29 11.38
C ARG A 389 7.40 -20.99 10.21
N HIS A 390 6.69 -22.08 10.50
CA HIS A 390 5.91 -22.80 9.51
C HIS A 390 4.81 -21.92 8.90
N TYR A 391 4.09 -21.16 9.73
CA TYR A 391 3.10 -20.18 9.28
C TYR A 391 3.72 -19.09 8.39
N LEU A 392 4.82 -18.48 8.82
CA LEU A 392 5.52 -17.44 8.06
C LEU A 392 6.01 -17.95 6.71
N TYR A 393 6.62 -19.14 6.67
CA TYR A 393 7.02 -19.82 5.45
C TYR A 393 5.82 -20.02 4.52
N HIS A 394 4.72 -20.58 5.03
CA HIS A 394 3.53 -20.86 4.24
C HIS A 394 2.92 -19.59 3.63
N THR A 395 2.80 -18.50 4.42
CA THR A 395 2.31 -17.21 3.87
C THR A 395 3.25 -16.61 2.83
N TRP A 396 4.57 -16.82 2.98
CA TRP A 396 5.55 -16.40 1.99
C TRP A 396 5.43 -17.24 0.72
N ALA A 397 5.32 -18.56 0.84
CA ALA A 397 5.17 -19.48 -0.28
C ALA A 397 3.92 -19.15 -1.11
N ILE A 398 2.77 -18.90 -0.47
CA ILE A 398 1.55 -18.45 -1.17
C ILE A 398 1.82 -17.16 -1.97
N SER A 399 2.46 -16.17 -1.35
CA SER A 399 2.73 -14.88 -2.00
C SER A 399 3.66 -15.06 -3.20
N TYR A 400 4.70 -15.87 -3.04
CA TYR A 400 5.68 -16.19 -4.07
C TYR A 400 5.03 -16.96 -5.23
N ILE A 401 4.32 -18.05 -4.92
CA ILE A 401 3.60 -18.91 -5.89
C ILE A 401 2.63 -18.08 -6.73
N ARG A 402 1.83 -17.21 -6.11
CA ARG A 402 0.90 -16.33 -6.84
C ARG A 402 1.63 -15.41 -7.83
N TRP A 403 2.80 -14.92 -7.46
CA TRP A 403 3.60 -14.09 -8.35
C TRP A 403 4.27 -14.91 -9.45
N GLN A 404 4.82 -16.08 -9.11
CA GLN A 404 5.39 -17.02 -10.07
C GLN A 404 4.36 -17.42 -11.11
N PHE A 405 3.12 -17.69 -10.70
CA PHE A 405 2.04 -18.00 -11.62
C PHE A 405 1.76 -16.87 -12.62
N LYS A 406 1.81 -15.60 -12.19
CA LYS A 406 1.69 -14.45 -13.10
C LYS A 406 2.86 -14.37 -14.08
N LEU A 407 4.06 -14.65 -13.59
CA LEU A 407 5.26 -14.66 -14.42
C LEU A 407 5.18 -15.77 -15.47
N ASP A 408 4.77 -16.97 -15.08
CA ASP A 408 4.59 -18.11 -15.98
C ASP A 408 3.58 -17.78 -17.08
N ILE A 409 2.40 -17.24 -16.73
CA ILE A 409 1.40 -16.79 -17.73
C ILE A 409 2.02 -15.80 -18.71
N ALA A 410 2.85 -14.88 -18.22
CA ALA A 410 3.46 -13.84 -19.04
C ALA A 410 4.67 -14.31 -19.87
N THR A 411 5.23 -15.49 -19.60
CA THR A 411 6.52 -15.92 -20.18
C THR A 411 6.51 -17.28 -20.85
N PHE A 412 5.48 -18.12 -20.65
CA PHE A 412 5.49 -19.46 -21.24
C PHE A 412 5.56 -19.41 -22.77
N ASP A 413 6.32 -20.34 -23.35
CA ASP A 413 6.56 -20.43 -24.79
C ASP A 413 5.26 -20.84 -25.52
N PRO A 414 4.77 -20.03 -26.48
CA PRO A 414 3.51 -20.29 -27.19
C PRO A 414 3.49 -21.58 -28.01
N ALA A 415 4.66 -22.04 -28.47
CA ALA A 415 4.79 -23.20 -29.34
C ALA A 415 5.08 -24.48 -28.54
N LYS A 416 5.85 -24.36 -27.46
CA LYS A 416 6.36 -25.51 -26.71
C LYS A 416 5.59 -25.82 -25.43
N HIS A 417 4.94 -24.85 -24.81
CA HIS A 417 4.38 -25.02 -23.46
C HIS A 417 2.89 -24.64 -23.39
N ILE A 418 2.17 -25.30 -22.48
CA ILE A 418 0.86 -24.86 -22.00
C ILE A 418 0.84 -24.82 -20.47
N LEU A 419 0.00 -23.98 -19.89
CA LEU A 419 -0.25 -23.97 -18.44
C LEU A 419 -1.61 -24.62 -18.16
N VAL A 420 -1.65 -25.55 -17.22
CA VAL A 420 -2.87 -26.27 -16.84
C VAL A 420 -3.14 -26.03 -15.36
N LEU A 421 -4.22 -25.31 -15.06
CA LEU A 421 -4.71 -25.19 -13.68
C LEU A 421 -5.74 -26.28 -13.44
N VAL A 422 -5.59 -27.01 -12.36
CA VAL A 422 -6.41 -28.17 -12.08
C VAL A 422 -7.06 -28.07 -10.70
N ASP A 423 -8.33 -28.46 -10.64
CA ASP A 423 -9.10 -28.55 -9.41
C ASP A 423 -10.08 -29.73 -9.51
N PHE A 424 -10.31 -30.41 -8.39
CA PHE A 424 -11.39 -31.38 -8.31
C PHE A 424 -12.65 -30.66 -7.82
N ALA A 425 -13.61 -30.51 -8.73
CA ALA A 425 -14.92 -30.01 -8.35
C ALA A 425 -15.64 -31.05 -7.46
N SER A 426 -16.54 -30.54 -6.61
CA SER A 426 -17.31 -31.33 -5.64
C SER A 426 -17.88 -32.64 -6.23
N GLN A 427 -17.89 -33.71 -5.45
CA GLN A 427 -18.53 -34.97 -5.83
C GLN A 427 -20.02 -34.74 -6.08
N PHE A 428 -20.51 -35.06 -7.28
CA PHE A 428 -21.92 -35.04 -7.60
C PHE A 428 -22.52 -36.42 -7.35
N GLU A 429 -23.54 -36.50 -6.50
CA GLU A 429 -24.40 -37.68 -6.46
C GLU A 429 -25.39 -37.58 -7.62
N MET A 430 -25.20 -38.43 -8.64
CA MET A 430 -26.18 -38.52 -9.71
C MET A 430 -27.40 -39.28 -9.18
N HIS A 431 -28.49 -38.55 -8.97
CA HIS A 431 -29.79 -39.16 -8.70
C HIS A 431 -30.44 -39.55 -10.03
N ALA A 432 -30.78 -40.82 -10.21
CA ALA A 432 -31.67 -41.23 -11.28
C ALA A 432 -33.07 -40.63 -11.06
N GLU A 433 -33.75 -40.24 -12.14
CA GLU A 433 -35.13 -39.73 -12.11
C GLU A 433 -36.11 -40.78 -11.55
N VAL A 434 -35.80 -42.06 -11.75
CA VAL A 434 -36.56 -43.21 -11.24
C VAL A 434 -35.70 -44.02 -10.27
N LYS A 435 -35.89 -43.81 -8.97
CA LYS A 435 -35.14 -44.48 -7.89
C LYS A 435 -35.48 -45.96 -7.69
N GLY A 436 -36.50 -46.48 -8.40
CA GLY A 436 -37.05 -47.81 -8.16
C GLY A 436 -36.24 -48.99 -8.70
N THR A 437 -35.30 -48.76 -9.62
CA THR A 437 -34.56 -49.84 -10.31
C THR A 437 -33.03 -49.69 -10.29
N CYS A 438 -32.50 -48.58 -9.80
CA CYS A 438 -31.06 -48.36 -9.67
C CYS A 438 -30.68 -48.36 -8.18
N GLU A 439 -30.11 -49.47 -7.70
CA GLU A 439 -29.90 -49.69 -6.26
C GLU A 439 -28.89 -48.74 -5.59
N ILE A 440 -28.12 -47.94 -6.33
CA ILE A 440 -27.18 -46.97 -5.75
C ILE A 440 -27.04 -45.76 -6.68
N GLY A 441 -27.16 -44.54 -6.13
CA GLY A 441 -26.79 -43.33 -6.88
C GLY A 441 -25.31 -43.39 -7.25
N GLN A 442 -24.98 -43.38 -8.54
CA GLN A 442 -23.59 -43.36 -8.97
C GLN A 442 -22.98 -42.01 -8.57
N LYS A 443 -21.89 -42.05 -7.79
CA LYS A 443 -21.08 -40.87 -7.52
C LYS A 443 -20.27 -40.56 -8.78
N CYS A 444 -20.39 -39.34 -9.28
CA CYS A 444 -19.63 -38.85 -10.40
C CYS A 444 -18.75 -37.69 -9.91
N ASN A 445 -17.46 -37.80 -10.13
CA ASN A 445 -16.49 -36.76 -9.83
C ASN A 445 -16.27 -35.92 -11.08
N GLU A 446 -16.29 -34.60 -10.91
CA GLU A 446 -15.95 -33.65 -11.96
C GLU A 446 -14.52 -33.16 -11.72
N TYR A 447 -13.63 -33.44 -12.66
CA TYR A 447 -12.29 -32.92 -12.68
C TYR A 447 -12.22 -31.75 -13.66
N VAL A 448 -11.84 -30.59 -13.14
CA VAL A 448 -11.90 -29.32 -13.85
C VAL A 448 -10.49 -28.84 -14.15
N CYS A 449 -10.25 -28.52 -15.41
CA CYS A 449 -8.98 -27.96 -15.86
C CYS A 449 -9.21 -26.65 -16.62
N LEU A 450 -8.43 -25.62 -16.29
CA LEU A 450 -8.25 -24.43 -17.13
C LEU A 450 -6.94 -24.59 -17.87
N VAL A 451 -7.01 -24.65 -19.20
CA VAL A 451 -5.82 -24.78 -20.05
C VAL A 451 -5.54 -23.45 -20.72
N LEU A 452 -4.41 -22.87 -20.37
CA LEU A 452 -3.91 -21.62 -20.96
C LEU A 452 -2.93 -21.96 -22.08
N HIS A 453 -3.22 -21.50 -23.29
CA HIS A 453 -2.42 -21.77 -24.48
C HIS A 453 -2.50 -20.62 -25.48
N SER A 454 -1.72 -20.73 -26.56
CA SER A 454 -1.71 -19.77 -27.68
C SER A 454 -1.71 -18.31 -27.22
N PRO A 455 -0.74 -17.90 -26.38
CA PRO A 455 -0.65 -16.54 -25.90
C PRO A 455 -0.22 -15.59 -27.03
N GLU A 456 -0.68 -14.34 -26.96
CA GLU A 456 -0.14 -13.25 -27.78
C GLU A 456 1.31 -12.91 -27.34
N GLU A 457 2.03 -12.19 -28.20
CA GLU A 457 3.34 -11.64 -27.84
C GLU A 457 3.21 -10.68 -26.65
N THR A 458 4.26 -10.63 -25.83
CA THR A 458 4.29 -9.68 -24.71
C THR A 458 5.00 -8.43 -25.14
N GLU A 459 4.25 -7.34 -25.29
CA GLU A 459 4.82 -6.03 -25.56
C GLU A 459 5.05 -5.27 -24.26
N ILE A 460 6.13 -4.50 -24.21
CA ILE A 460 6.44 -3.67 -23.05
C ILE A 460 5.41 -2.53 -23.00
N GLY A 461 4.78 -2.35 -21.84
CA GLY A 461 3.81 -1.28 -21.61
C GLY A 461 2.43 -1.46 -22.22
N SER A 462 2.16 -2.58 -22.89
CA SER A 462 0.84 -2.93 -23.42
C SER A 462 -0.07 -3.62 -22.40
N GLY A 463 0.36 -3.74 -21.15
CA GLY A 463 -0.32 -4.50 -20.11
C GLY A 463 -0.11 -6.02 -20.23
N ALA A 464 -0.95 -6.80 -19.53
CA ALA A 464 -0.86 -8.26 -19.57
C ALA A 464 -1.18 -8.81 -20.98
N ARG A 465 -0.34 -9.75 -21.48
CA ARG A 465 -0.58 -10.43 -22.76
C ARG A 465 -1.90 -11.19 -22.72
N LYS A 466 -2.63 -11.23 -23.84
CA LYS A 466 -3.83 -12.07 -23.93
C LYS A 466 -3.43 -13.54 -24.07
N VAL A 467 -4.18 -14.41 -23.42
CA VAL A 467 -3.97 -15.85 -23.46
C VAL A 467 -5.31 -16.54 -23.68
N THR A 468 -5.34 -17.51 -24.59
CA THR A 468 -6.54 -18.33 -24.79
C THR A 468 -6.70 -19.27 -23.60
N CYS A 469 -7.91 -19.34 -23.03
CA CYS A 469 -8.23 -20.19 -21.89
C CYS A 469 -9.37 -21.12 -22.26
N ASP A 470 -9.06 -22.41 -22.37
CA ASP A 470 -10.02 -23.47 -22.58
C ASP A 470 -10.46 -24.06 -21.24
N TYR A 471 -11.76 -24.35 -21.13
CA TYR A 471 -12.37 -24.97 -19.96
C TYR A 471 -12.65 -26.45 -20.23
N VAL A 472 -11.85 -27.34 -19.63
CA VAL A 472 -11.95 -28.79 -19.81
C VAL A 472 -12.58 -29.41 -18.58
N ARG A 473 -13.63 -30.22 -18.79
CA ARG A 473 -14.29 -31.02 -17.75
C ARG A 473 -14.17 -32.49 -18.06
N ILE A 474 -13.73 -33.26 -17.08
CA ILE A 474 -13.62 -34.70 -17.17
C ILE A 474 -14.52 -35.30 -16.08
N TRP A 475 -15.50 -36.09 -16.51
CA TRP A 475 -16.43 -36.77 -15.62
C TRP A 475 -15.98 -38.21 -15.42
N SER A 476 -15.90 -38.65 -14.16
CA SER A 476 -15.44 -39.99 -13.83
C SER A 476 -16.18 -40.57 -12.64
N THR A 477 -16.52 -41.85 -12.71
CA THR A 477 -17.00 -42.63 -11.55
C THR A 477 -15.86 -43.08 -10.65
N ALA A 478 -14.61 -42.99 -11.11
CA ALA A 478 -13.43 -43.26 -10.30
C ALA A 478 -13.25 -42.14 -9.26
N GLY A 479 -12.90 -42.51 -8.03
CA GLY A 479 -12.51 -41.56 -7.00
C GLY A 479 -11.24 -40.79 -7.36
N THR A 480 -10.96 -39.71 -6.62
CA THR A 480 -9.71 -38.96 -6.75
C THR A 480 -8.52 -39.90 -6.54
N SER A 481 -7.62 -39.93 -7.51
CA SER A 481 -6.40 -40.75 -7.47
C SER A 481 -5.33 -40.15 -8.38
N ALA A 482 -4.07 -40.42 -8.06
CA ALA A 482 -2.94 -40.00 -8.88
C ALA A 482 -2.98 -40.60 -10.28
N GLU A 483 -3.44 -41.85 -10.41
CA GLU A 483 -3.58 -42.51 -11.71
C GLU A 483 -4.59 -41.76 -12.60
N PHE A 484 -5.76 -41.43 -12.07
CA PHE A 484 -6.79 -40.68 -12.80
C PHE A 484 -6.28 -39.28 -13.17
N HIS A 485 -5.65 -38.57 -12.24
CA HIS A 485 -5.09 -37.24 -12.46
C HIS A 485 -4.03 -37.24 -13.57
N HIS A 486 -3.05 -38.14 -13.52
CA HIS A 486 -2.03 -38.25 -14.56
C HIS A 486 -2.60 -38.66 -15.90
N GLN A 487 -3.64 -39.50 -15.93
CA GLN A 487 -4.30 -39.85 -17.19
C GLN A 487 -4.99 -38.63 -17.80
N ALA A 488 -5.72 -37.85 -17.00
CA ALA A 488 -6.35 -36.61 -17.47
C ALA A 488 -5.33 -35.63 -18.05
N LEU A 489 -4.16 -35.46 -17.40
CA LEU A 489 -3.08 -34.62 -17.91
C LEU A 489 -2.48 -35.14 -19.22
N ARG A 490 -2.31 -36.47 -19.37
CA ARG A 490 -1.87 -37.08 -20.64
C ARG A 490 -2.87 -36.86 -21.77
N ASP A 491 -4.16 -36.98 -21.48
CA ASP A 491 -5.22 -36.78 -22.46
C ASP A 491 -5.29 -35.31 -22.90
N ILE A 492 -5.11 -34.38 -21.96
CA ILE A 492 -4.95 -32.94 -22.25
C ILE A 492 -3.72 -32.76 -23.15
N HIS A 493 -2.53 -33.22 -22.76
CA HIS A 493 -1.33 -33.07 -23.57
C HIS A 493 -1.54 -33.61 -25.00
N ALA A 494 -2.08 -34.82 -25.15
CA ALA A 494 -2.36 -35.42 -26.45
C ALA A 494 -3.33 -34.58 -27.30
N ARG A 495 -4.39 -34.03 -26.68
CA ARG A 495 -5.36 -33.15 -27.34
C ARG A 495 -4.72 -31.87 -27.88
N TYR A 496 -3.92 -31.19 -27.06
CA TYR A 496 -3.30 -29.92 -27.46
C TYR A 496 -2.15 -30.13 -28.46
N HIS A 497 -1.45 -31.25 -28.38
CA HIS A 497 -0.42 -31.62 -29.35
C HIS A 497 -0.97 -31.75 -30.79
N MET A 498 -2.28 -32.02 -30.96
CA MET A 498 -2.91 -32.06 -32.29
C MET A 498 -2.90 -30.72 -33.04
N PHE A 499 -2.87 -29.59 -32.32
CA PHE A 499 -2.89 -28.25 -32.92
C PHE A 499 -1.73 -27.35 -32.46
N LEU A 500 -0.95 -27.79 -31.47
CA LEU A 500 0.36 -27.26 -31.10
C LEU A 500 1.39 -28.38 -31.32
N PRO A 501 1.84 -28.61 -32.57
CA PRO A 501 2.67 -29.77 -32.91
C PRO A 501 4.07 -29.72 -32.27
N LEU A 502 4.50 -28.56 -31.78
CA LEU A 502 5.77 -28.37 -31.07
C LEU A 502 5.62 -28.44 -29.54
N LEU A 503 4.44 -28.79 -29.03
CA LEU A 503 4.19 -28.93 -27.60
C LEU A 503 5.11 -30.00 -26.99
N GLU A 504 5.95 -29.58 -26.04
CA GLU A 504 6.94 -30.39 -25.34
C GLU A 504 6.54 -30.59 -23.86
N GLU A 505 6.03 -29.55 -23.20
CA GLU A 505 5.79 -29.58 -21.74
C GLU A 505 4.42 -29.01 -21.35
N ILE A 506 3.86 -29.57 -20.27
CA ILE A 506 2.70 -29.00 -19.55
C ILE A 506 3.15 -28.54 -18.18
N HIS A 507 2.80 -27.31 -17.81
CA HIS A 507 3.06 -26.77 -16.48
C HIS A 507 1.77 -26.86 -15.65
N VAL A 508 1.79 -27.65 -14.59
CA VAL A 508 0.58 -27.94 -13.80
C VAL A 508 0.54 -27.09 -12.54
N TRP A 509 -0.57 -26.41 -12.34
CA TRP A 509 -0.89 -25.62 -11.15
C TRP A 509 -2.08 -26.24 -10.42
N SER A 510 -1.90 -26.62 -9.16
CA SER A 510 -2.90 -27.38 -8.39
C SER A 510 -2.93 -26.96 -6.92
N ASP A 511 -4.00 -27.33 -6.22
CA ASP A 511 -4.15 -27.19 -4.77
C ASP A 511 -3.27 -28.16 -3.96
N GLY A 512 -2.62 -29.13 -4.62
CA GLY A 512 -1.61 -30.00 -4.01
C GLY A 512 -2.17 -31.12 -3.14
N ASP A 513 -3.41 -31.56 -3.37
CA ASP A 513 -3.98 -32.68 -2.62
C ASP A 513 -3.10 -33.94 -2.75
N SER A 514 -2.58 -34.42 -1.62
CA SER A 514 -1.78 -35.64 -1.50
C SER A 514 -2.47 -36.90 -2.05
N SER A 515 -3.81 -36.93 -2.14
CA SER A 515 -4.53 -38.06 -2.75
C SER A 515 -4.45 -38.06 -4.29
N THR A 516 -4.07 -36.92 -4.86
CA THR A 516 -4.04 -36.63 -6.31
C THR A 516 -2.64 -36.72 -6.90
N TYR A 517 -1.59 -36.69 -6.07
CA TYR A 517 -0.20 -36.75 -6.52
C TYR A 517 0.53 -37.97 -5.94
N LYS A 518 1.31 -38.66 -6.77
CA LYS A 518 2.17 -39.77 -6.31
C LYS A 518 3.44 -39.19 -5.70
N GLY A 519 3.38 -38.74 -4.45
CA GLY A 519 4.49 -38.03 -3.80
C GLY A 519 4.10 -37.38 -2.48
N SER A 520 5.09 -36.78 -1.79
CA SER A 520 4.88 -36.05 -0.53
C SER A 520 3.95 -34.84 -0.74
N PRO A 521 3.20 -34.37 0.28
CA PRO A 521 2.28 -33.25 0.14
C PRO A 521 3.03 -31.99 -0.30
N ASN A 522 2.80 -31.58 -1.55
CA ASN A 522 3.36 -30.40 -2.24
C ASN A 522 4.77 -30.51 -2.85
N PHE A 523 5.12 -31.61 -3.52
CA PHE A 523 6.14 -31.62 -4.58
C PHE A 523 5.84 -32.64 -5.66
#